data_AF-A0AAT9LX22-F1
#
_entry.id   AF-A0AAT9LX22-F1
#
_cell.length_a   1.000
_cell.length_b   1.000
_cell.length_c   1.000
_cell.angle_alpha   90.00
_cell.angle_beta   90.00
_cell.angle_gamma   90.00
#
_symmetry.space_group_name_H-M   'P 1'
#
loop_
_entity.id
_entity.type
_entity.pdbx_description
1 polymer ?
#
loop_
_entity_poly.entity_id
_entity_poly.type
_entity_poly.pdbx_seq_one_letter_code
_entity_poly.pdbx_strand_id
1 'polypeptide(L)'
;MKLIRKIAAAAAIGAAVVATTALAGPASAATTATSFAIVNGASPGLCLDADASNGNVGPGANVTAYPCNNGSNQQWIAPGDGTLHNAANTSLCLDANASNGNVGSGAQVTAWTCNNGANQQWS
;
A
#
# COMPACT_ATOMS: atom_id res chain seq x y z
N MET A 1 31.48 58.46 60.68
CA MET A 1 32.04 58.73 59.34
C MET A 1 31.54 57.64 58.39
N LYS A 2 30.75 58.02 57.38
CA LYS A 2 30.33 57.30 56.15
C LYS A 2 29.96 55.80 56.20
N LEU A 3 28.66 55.53 55.98
CA LEU A 3 28.09 54.28 55.45
C LEU A 3 28.82 53.80 54.18
N ILE A 4 28.88 52.49 53.94
CA ILE A 4 28.58 51.85 52.63
C ILE A 4 28.16 50.39 52.88
N ARG A 5 26.97 50.01 52.37
CA ARG A 5 26.42 48.65 52.31
C ARG A 5 27.00 47.93 51.09
N LYS A 6 27.40 46.66 51.23
CA LYS A 6 27.62 45.77 50.08
C LYS A 6 26.77 44.52 50.22
N ILE A 7 25.84 44.38 49.29
CA ILE A 7 24.95 43.24 49.09
C ILE A 7 25.70 42.25 48.18
N ALA A 8 25.68 40.96 48.50
CA ALA A 8 26.06 39.90 47.56
C ALA A 8 24.84 39.02 47.31
N ALA A 9 24.42 38.95 46.06
CA ALA A 9 23.27 38.21 45.57
C ALA A 9 23.57 36.70 45.50
N ALA A 10 22.60 35.88 45.91
CA ALA A 10 22.61 34.44 45.66
C ALA A 10 22.25 34.18 44.19
N ALA A 11 23.15 33.54 43.44
CA ALA A 11 22.86 33.07 42.09
C ALA A 11 22.14 31.71 42.18
N ALA A 12 20.82 31.72 41.99
CA ALA A 12 20.08 30.49 41.73
C ALA A 12 20.28 30.10 40.25
N ILE A 13 20.87 28.93 40.01
CA ILE A 13 21.00 28.35 38.67
C ILE A 13 19.64 27.76 38.31
N GLY A 14 18.81 28.52 37.61
CA GLY A 14 17.58 28.01 37.02
C GLY A 14 17.91 27.16 35.79
N ALA A 15 17.65 25.85 35.86
CA ALA A 15 17.69 25.00 34.67
C ALA A 15 16.49 25.36 33.77
N ALA A 16 16.75 25.98 32.62
CA ALA A 16 15.74 26.21 31.60
C ALA A 16 15.41 24.89 30.89
N VAL A 17 14.22 24.33 31.17
CA VAL A 17 13.67 23.23 30.36
C VAL A 17 13.13 23.84 29.07
N VAL A 18 13.87 23.67 27.98
CA VAL A 18 13.39 24.02 26.63
C VAL A 18 12.43 22.91 26.20
N ALA A 19 11.11 23.16 26.33
CA ALA A 19 10.09 22.28 25.77
C ALA A 19 10.06 22.48 24.24
N THR A 20 10.58 21.51 23.49
CA THR A 20 10.45 21.46 22.04
C THR A 20 9.04 21.00 21.68
N THR A 21 8.18 21.92 21.26
CA THR A 21 6.89 21.56 20.68
C THR A 21 7.12 20.91 19.32
N ALA A 22 7.01 19.59 19.26
CA ALA A 22 6.95 18.87 17.99
C ALA A 22 5.64 19.28 17.28
N LEU A 23 5.75 19.95 16.13
CA LEU A 23 4.63 20.14 15.22
C LEU A 23 4.27 18.77 14.65
N ALA A 24 3.20 18.16 15.14
CA ALA A 24 2.61 17.01 14.50
C ALA A 24 2.15 17.44 13.09
N GLY A 25 2.83 16.95 12.06
CA GLY A 25 2.35 17.08 10.68
C GLY A 25 0.98 16.41 10.52
N PRO A 26 0.21 16.74 9.47
CA PRO A 26 -1.06 16.09 9.24
C PRO A 26 -0.81 14.57 9.13
N ALA A 27 -1.45 13.81 10.02
CA ALA A 27 -1.49 12.36 9.88
C ALA A 27 -2.32 12.07 8.63
N SER A 28 -1.67 11.63 7.55
CA SER A 28 -2.39 11.06 6.41
C SER A 28 -3.23 9.92 6.94
N ALA A 29 -4.56 10.05 6.85
CA ALA A 29 -5.46 8.95 7.17
C ALA A 29 -5.12 7.80 6.23
N ALA A 30 -4.62 6.70 6.78
CA ALA A 30 -4.40 5.50 6.00
C ALA A 30 -5.78 5.00 5.55
N THR A 31 -6.10 5.16 4.27
CA THR A 31 -7.22 4.46 3.66
C THR A 31 -6.92 2.97 3.84
N THR A 32 -7.68 2.30 4.69
CA THR A 32 -7.57 0.85 4.81
C THR A 32 -8.04 0.29 3.48
N ALA A 33 -7.10 -0.07 2.61
CA ALA A 33 -7.42 -0.67 1.34
C ALA A 33 -8.10 -2.01 1.63
N THR A 34 -9.41 -2.06 1.48
CA THR A 34 -10.19 -3.27 1.70
C THR A 34 -9.93 -4.21 0.53
N SER A 35 -9.60 -5.47 0.82
CA SER A 35 -9.54 -6.49 -0.22
C SER A 35 -10.96 -6.85 -0.68
N PHE A 36 -11.13 -7.14 -1.97
CA PHE A 36 -12.39 -7.54 -2.57
C PHE A 36 -12.20 -8.61 -3.65
N ALA A 37 -13.25 -9.38 -3.92
CA ALA A 37 -13.31 -10.26 -5.07
C ALA A 37 -13.84 -9.51 -6.30
N ILE A 38 -13.20 -9.70 -7.44
CA ILE A 38 -13.75 -9.27 -8.73
C ILE A 38 -14.56 -10.46 -9.29
N VAL A 39 -15.89 -10.36 -9.20
CA VAL A 39 -16.80 -11.42 -9.63
C VAL A 39 -17.23 -11.19 -11.09
N ASN A 40 -17.23 -12.26 -11.88
CA ASN A 40 -17.70 -12.19 -13.25
C ASN A 40 -19.22 -11.93 -13.29
N GLY A 41 -19.63 -10.81 -13.86
CA GLY A 41 -21.05 -10.43 -13.95
C GLY A 41 -21.90 -11.36 -14.83
N ALA A 42 -21.32 -12.01 -15.83
CA ALA A 42 -22.01 -12.99 -16.67
C ALA A 42 -22.11 -14.38 -16.02
N SER A 43 -21.18 -14.69 -15.10
CA SER A 43 -21.11 -15.97 -14.38
C SER A 43 -20.78 -15.73 -12.90
N PRO A 44 -21.78 -15.40 -12.05
CA PRO A 44 -21.55 -14.95 -10.67
C PRO A 44 -20.85 -15.95 -9.73
N GLY A 45 -20.65 -17.20 -10.18
CA GLY A 45 -19.85 -18.20 -9.45
C GLY A 45 -18.35 -18.18 -9.78
N LEU A 46 -17.91 -17.31 -10.70
CA LEU A 46 -16.51 -17.20 -11.10
C LEU A 46 -15.91 -15.87 -10.64
N CYS A 47 -14.71 -15.95 -10.08
CA CYS A 47 -13.93 -14.83 -9.55
C CYS A 47 -12.62 -14.68 -10.33
N LEU A 48 -12.08 -13.46 -10.38
CA LEU A 48 -10.75 -13.18 -10.90
C LEU A 48 -9.70 -13.82 -9.98
N ASP A 49 -9.04 -14.85 -10.47
CA ASP A 49 -8.17 -15.73 -9.71
C ASP A 49 -6.76 -15.71 -10.29
N ALA A 50 -5.77 -15.41 -9.46
CA ALA A 50 -4.37 -15.65 -9.81
C ALA A 50 -3.98 -17.08 -9.44
N ASP A 51 -3.50 -17.85 -10.41
CA ASP A 51 -3.12 -19.25 -10.22
C ASP A 51 -2.15 -19.38 -9.05
N ALA A 52 -2.52 -20.22 -8.08
CA ALA A 52 -1.80 -20.37 -6.83
C ALA A 52 -1.38 -21.82 -6.58
N SER A 53 -0.23 -21.98 -5.92
CA SER A 53 0.25 -23.26 -5.40
C SER A 53 0.27 -23.21 -3.87
N ASN A 54 -0.51 -24.07 -3.22
CA ASN A 54 -0.69 -24.06 -1.76
C ASN A 54 -1.09 -22.67 -1.22
N GLY A 55 -1.94 -21.94 -1.94
CA GLY A 55 -2.39 -20.59 -1.58
C GLY A 55 -1.38 -19.47 -1.85
N ASN A 56 -0.21 -19.77 -2.42
CA ASN A 56 0.80 -18.76 -2.76
C ASN A 56 0.74 -18.42 -4.26
N VAL A 57 0.79 -17.12 -4.57
CA VAL A 57 0.85 -16.60 -5.93
C VAL A 57 2.29 -16.15 -6.23
N GLY A 58 2.85 -16.69 -7.32
CA GLY A 58 4.18 -16.34 -7.81
C GLY A 58 4.13 -15.33 -8.96
N PRO A 59 5.25 -14.64 -9.26
CA PRO A 59 5.34 -13.79 -10.45
C PRO A 59 5.08 -14.61 -11.73
N GLY A 60 4.25 -14.08 -12.61
CA GLY A 60 3.85 -14.72 -13.85
C GLY A 60 2.71 -15.71 -13.69
N ALA A 61 2.10 -15.82 -12.50
CA ALA A 61 0.88 -16.59 -12.32
C ALA A 61 -0.19 -16.08 -13.29
N ASN A 62 -0.81 -17.01 -14.00
CA ASN A 62 -1.88 -16.67 -14.93
C ASN A 62 -3.11 -16.20 -14.15
N VAL A 63 -3.82 -15.20 -14.67
CA VAL A 63 -5.04 -14.71 -14.06
C VAL A 63 -6.24 -15.17 -14.90
N THR A 64 -7.16 -15.89 -14.27
CA THR A 64 -8.29 -16.54 -14.94
C THR A 64 -9.60 -16.30 -14.20
N ALA A 65 -10.71 -16.71 -14.82
CA ALA A 65 -11.98 -16.83 -14.12
C ALA A 65 -12.08 -18.24 -13.53
N TYR A 66 -12.08 -18.35 -12.21
CA TYR A 66 -12.11 -19.63 -11.48
C TYR A 66 -13.27 -19.65 -10.47
N PRO A 67 -13.84 -20.82 -10.12
CA PRO A 67 -14.86 -20.90 -9.08
C PRO A 67 -14.49 -20.11 -7.82
N CYS A 68 -15.37 -19.21 -7.41
CA CYS A 68 -15.16 -18.41 -6.21
C CYS A 68 -15.01 -19.32 -4.99
N ASN A 69 -13.91 -19.18 -4.27
CA ASN A 69 -13.56 -20.00 -3.10
C ASN A 69 -13.10 -19.16 -1.89
N ASN A 70 -13.16 -17.83 -1.99
CA ASN A 70 -12.71 -16.88 -0.97
C ASN A 70 -11.21 -17.00 -0.60
N GLY A 71 -10.42 -17.69 -1.42
CA GLY A 71 -8.97 -17.74 -1.30
C GLY A 71 -8.35 -16.35 -1.48
N SER A 72 -7.25 -16.09 -0.80
CA SER A 72 -6.52 -14.82 -0.89
C SER A 72 -6.02 -14.52 -2.31
N ASN A 73 -5.80 -15.55 -3.13
CA ASN A 73 -5.42 -15.41 -4.54
C ASN A 73 -6.56 -14.89 -5.44
N GLN A 74 -7.80 -14.89 -4.95
CA GLN A 74 -8.98 -14.30 -5.60
C GLN A 74 -9.35 -12.92 -5.03
N GLN A 75 -8.64 -12.48 -3.99
CA GLN A 75 -8.87 -11.18 -3.37
C GLN A 75 -7.84 -10.18 -3.91
N TRP A 76 -8.34 -9.00 -4.28
CA TRP A 76 -7.57 -7.92 -4.85
C TRP A 76 -7.69 -6.68 -3.97
N ILE A 77 -6.62 -5.93 -3.85
CA ILE A 77 -6.53 -4.72 -3.03
C ILE A 77 -6.30 -3.55 -3.98
N ALA A 78 -7.19 -2.55 -3.93
CA ALA A 78 -7.02 -1.29 -4.66
C ALA A 78 -6.56 -0.20 -3.69
N PRO A 79 -5.25 0.14 -3.66
CA PRO A 79 -4.74 1.19 -2.78
C PRO A 79 -5.13 2.61 -3.22
N GLY A 80 -5.69 2.75 -4.44
CA GLY A 80 -6.17 4.02 -4.98
C GLY A 80 -5.20 4.71 -5.96
N ASP A 81 -4.10 4.06 -6.33
CA ASP A 81 -3.12 4.55 -7.30
C ASP A 81 -3.31 4.00 -8.73
N GLY A 82 -4.39 3.23 -8.96
CA GLY A 82 -4.70 2.58 -10.24
C GLY A 82 -4.24 1.12 -10.34
N THR A 83 -3.44 0.66 -9.38
CA THR A 83 -3.02 -0.75 -9.32
C THR A 83 -4.05 -1.64 -8.62
N LEU A 84 -3.97 -2.95 -8.88
CA LEU A 84 -4.72 -3.98 -8.16
C LEU A 84 -3.73 -5.02 -7.63
N HIS A 85 -3.48 -5.01 -6.33
CA HIS A 85 -2.53 -5.93 -5.69
C HIS A 85 -3.22 -7.24 -5.33
N ASN A 86 -2.55 -8.38 -5.51
CA ASN A 86 -3.10 -9.66 -5.08
C ASN A 86 -2.96 -9.84 -3.55
N ALA A 87 -4.03 -10.22 -2.85
CA ALA A 87 -3.97 -10.32 -1.39
C ALA A 87 -3.15 -11.51 -0.89
N ALA A 88 -2.91 -12.54 -1.70
CA ALA A 88 -1.98 -13.62 -1.36
C ALA A 88 -0.51 -13.17 -1.42
N ASN A 89 -0.20 -12.15 -2.22
CA ASN A 89 1.14 -11.57 -2.34
C ASN A 89 1.04 -10.11 -2.82
N THR A 90 1.07 -9.17 -1.87
CA THR A 90 0.87 -7.74 -2.14
C THR A 90 2.00 -7.08 -2.93
N SER A 91 3.08 -7.81 -3.23
CA SER A 91 4.14 -7.36 -4.16
C SER A 91 3.79 -7.65 -5.63
N LEU A 92 2.68 -8.35 -5.88
CA LEU A 92 2.19 -8.68 -7.21
C LEU A 92 0.93 -7.86 -7.54
N CYS A 93 0.92 -7.33 -8.74
CA CYS A 93 -0.15 -6.51 -9.31
C CYS A 93 -0.80 -7.23 -10.49
N LEU A 94 -2.08 -6.94 -10.74
CA LEU A 94 -2.77 -7.34 -11.96
C LEU A 94 -2.08 -6.67 -13.15
N ASP A 95 -1.52 -7.48 -14.06
CA ASP A 95 -0.62 -7.04 -15.11
C ASP A 95 -1.12 -7.55 -16.46
N ALA A 96 -1.40 -6.62 -17.38
CA ALA A 96 -1.59 -6.97 -18.78
C ALA A 96 -0.22 -7.18 -19.42
N ASN A 97 0.16 -8.44 -19.68
CA ASN A 97 1.50 -8.81 -20.13
C ASN A 97 1.89 -8.01 -21.38
N ALA A 98 2.84 -7.10 -21.19
CA ALA A 98 3.33 -6.19 -22.20
C ALA A 98 4.69 -6.65 -22.71
N SER A 99 4.83 -6.73 -24.03
CA SER A 99 6.16 -6.62 -24.64
C SER A 99 6.57 -5.16 -24.59
N ASN A 100 7.81 -4.85 -24.19
CA ASN A 100 8.41 -3.50 -24.22
C ASN A 100 7.55 -2.33 -23.65
N GLY A 101 6.66 -2.61 -22.69
CA GLY A 101 5.81 -1.61 -22.05
C GLY A 101 4.54 -1.23 -22.84
N ASN A 102 4.32 -1.82 -24.01
CA ASN A 102 3.10 -1.64 -24.80
C ASN A 102 2.14 -2.80 -24.56
N VAL A 103 0.93 -2.49 -24.06
CA VAL A 103 -0.15 -3.47 -23.97
C VAL A 103 -0.84 -3.58 -25.32
N GLY A 104 -0.66 -4.72 -25.99
CA GLY A 104 -1.40 -5.06 -27.21
C GLY A 104 -2.80 -5.59 -26.90
N SER A 105 -3.75 -5.42 -27.82
CA SER A 105 -5.04 -6.10 -27.73
C SER A 105 -4.83 -7.61 -27.66
N GLY A 106 -5.50 -8.27 -26.71
CA GLY A 106 -5.33 -9.70 -26.46
C GLY A 106 -4.11 -10.06 -25.60
N ALA A 107 -3.43 -9.07 -24.99
CA ALA A 107 -2.43 -9.32 -23.97
C ALA A 107 -3.00 -10.22 -22.85
N GLN A 108 -2.24 -11.25 -22.49
CA GLN A 108 -2.60 -12.13 -21.39
C GLN A 108 -2.52 -11.37 -20.06
N VAL A 109 -3.49 -11.56 -19.18
CA VAL A 109 -3.44 -10.99 -17.83
C VAL A 109 -2.75 -11.96 -16.88
N THR A 110 -1.79 -11.46 -16.11
CA THR A 110 -1.01 -12.23 -15.14
C THR A 110 -0.89 -11.46 -13.83
N ALA A 111 -0.41 -12.13 -12.77
CA ALA A 111 0.07 -11.46 -11.58
C ALA A 111 1.59 -11.26 -11.71
N TRP A 112 2.05 -10.02 -11.74
CA TRP A 112 3.47 -9.69 -11.90
C TRP A 112 3.95 -8.71 -10.85
N THR A 113 5.26 -8.67 -10.60
CA THR A 113 5.85 -7.73 -9.65
C THR A 113 5.39 -6.31 -9.94
N CYS A 114 4.81 -5.67 -8.93
CA CYS A 114 4.35 -4.28 -9.01
C CYS A 114 5.53 -3.38 -9.38
N ASN A 115 5.36 -2.61 -10.45
CA ASN A 115 6.37 -1.69 -10.98
C ASN A 115 5.77 -0.35 -11.41
N ASN A 116 4.47 -0.13 -11.15
CA ASN A 116 3.71 1.05 -11.54
C ASN A 116 3.74 1.37 -13.05
N GLY A 117 4.08 0.38 -13.88
CA GLY A 117 4.02 0.49 -15.33
C GLY A 117 2.58 0.69 -15.80
N ALA A 118 2.41 1.32 -16.97
CA ALA A 118 1.09 1.59 -17.55
C ALA A 118 0.26 0.30 -17.76
N ASN A 119 0.92 -0.84 -17.93
CA ASN A 119 0.30 -2.16 -18.06
C ASN A 119 -0.24 -2.75 -16.75
N GLN A 120 -0.04 -2.07 -15.63
CA GLN A 120 -0.57 -2.42 -14.31
C GLN A 120 -1.59 -1.40 -13.79
N GLN A 121 -1.99 -0.43 -14.62
CA GLN A 121 -2.94 0.62 -14.28
C GLN A 121 -4.31 0.31 -14.87
N TRP A 122 -5.33 0.28 -14.02
CA TRP A 122 -6.71 -0.08 -14.36
C TRP A 122 -7.66 1.02 -13.88
N SER A 123 -8.72 1.29 -14.65
CA SER A 123 -9.71 2.36 -14.39
C SER A 123 -11.14 1.88 -14.54
#